data_AF-A0AAW2HSI1-F1
#
_entry.id   AF-A0AAW2HSI1-F1
#
_cell.length_a   1.000
_cell.length_b   1.000
_cell.length_c   1.000
_cell.angle_alpha   90.00
_cell.angle_beta   90.00
_cell.angle_gamma   90.00
#
_symmetry.space_group_name_H-M   'P 1'
#
loop_
_entity.id
_entity.type
_entity.pdbx_description
1 polymer ?
#
loop_
_entity_poly.entity_id
_entity_poly.type
_entity_poly.pdbx_seq_one_letter_code
_entity_poly.pdbx_strand_id
1 'polypeptide(L)'
;MGGSVEEQNSGLTCLKYIVMSFNGILMMTGCFLVSIGITIYSLYHSLNTVLENRFFSPATLLFMIGCFIFIISIVGFVGVIKESTLVINTYCVLLGFICLLQISGVISAIILNGNLYGALNRTLNMTIRNYPYDTEASQAMDQIQRKVSN
;
A
#
# COMPACT_ATOMS: atom_id res chain seq x y z
N MET A 1 -38.75 -18.29 28.85
CA MET A 1 -38.32 -16.93 28.45
C MET A 1 -36.80 -16.72 28.51
N GLY A 2 -35.97 -17.78 28.61
CA GLY A 2 -34.50 -17.67 28.64
C GLY A 2 -33.79 -17.83 27.30
N GLY A 3 -34.45 -18.37 26.26
CA GLY A 3 -33.80 -18.67 24.97
C GLY A 3 -33.40 -17.43 24.14
N SER A 4 -34.13 -16.32 24.27
CA SER A 4 -33.88 -15.10 23.47
C SER A 4 -32.72 -14.23 24.00
N VAL A 5 -32.26 -14.46 25.23
CA VAL A 5 -31.10 -13.73 25.81
C VAL A 5 -29.79 -14.45 25.47
N GLU A 6 -29.80 -15.78 25.39
CA GLU A 6 -28.62 -16.59 25.05
C GLU A 6 -28.23 -16.43 23.57
N GLU A 7 -29.20 -16.41 22.64
CA GLU A 7 -28.96 -16.14 21.21
C GLU A 7 -28.38 -14.74 20.96
N GLN A 8 -28.86 -13.71 21.66
CA GLN A 8 -28.37 -12.34 21.55
C GLN A 8 -26.91 -12.22 22.03
N ASN A 9 -26.55 -12.93 23.11
CA ASN A 9 -25.21 -12.91 23.67
C ASN A 9 -24.19 -13.66 22.77
N SER A 10 -24.62 -14.76 22.13
CA SER A 10 -23.81 -15.50 21.16
C SER A 10 -23.52 -14.66 19.90
N GLY A 11 -24.51 -13.93 19.38
CA GLY A 11 -24.34 -13.08 18.20
C GLY A 11 -23.35 -11.92 18.43
N LEU A 12 -23.44 -11.25 19.58
CA LEU A 12 -22.52 -10.17 19.96
C LEU A 12 -21.08 -10.68 20.14
N THR A 13 -20.91 -11.86 20.74
CA THR A 13 -19.59 -12.49 20.92
C THR A 13 -18.98 -12.91 19.57
N CYS A 14 -19.79 -13.46 18.66
CA CYS A 14 -19.36 -13.83 17.31
C CYS A 14 -18.89 -12.60 16.52
N LEU A 15 -19.66 -11.51 16.57
CA LEU A 15 -19.31 -10.26 15.90
C LEU A 15 -18.03 -9.64 16.47
N LYS A 16 -17.84 -9.67 17.80
CA LYS A 16 -16.60 -9.23 18.47
C LYS A 16 -15.38 -10.02 17.97
N TYR A 17 -15.53 -11.33 17.79
CA TYR A 17 -14.45 -12.20 17.30
C TYR A 17 -14.11 -11.92 15.83
N ILE A 18 -15.10 -11.77 14.96
CA ILE A 18 -14.91 -11.44 13.54
C ILE A 18 -14.16 -10.10 13.39
N VAL A 19 -14.57 -9.08 14.14
CA VAL A 19 -13.93 -7.76 14.12
C VAL A 19 -12.48 -7.83 14.63
N MET A 20 -12.21 -8.63 15.67
CA MET A 20 -10.86 -8.83 16.21
C MET A 20 -9.96 -9.54 15.19
N SER A 21 -10.45 -10.60 14.54
CA SER A 21 -9.71 -11.34 13.51
C SER A 21 -9.39 -10.45 12.30
N PHE A 22 -10.37 -9.70 11.80
CA PHE A 22 -10.18 -8.81 10.65
C PHE A 22 -9.15 -7.70 10.94
N ASN A 23 -9.22 -7.07 12.12
CA ASN A 23 -8.21 -6.09 12.54
C ASN A 23 -6.81 -6.68 12.65
N GLY A 24 -6.69 -7.92 13.13
CA GLY A 24 -5.41 -8.62 13.21
C GLY A 24 -4.78 -8.83 11.83
N ILE A 25 -5.59 -9.25 10.85
CA ILE A 25 -5.13 -9.42 9.46
C ILE A 25 -4.68 -8.06 8.88
N LEU A 26 -5.47 -7.00 9.07
CA LEU A 26 -5.10 -5.65 8.63
C LEU A 26 -3.78 -5.17 9.25
N MET A 27 -3.54 -5.49 10.52
CA MET A 27 -2.31 -5.12 11.22
C MET A 27 -1.09 -5.81 10.62
N MET A 28 -1.21 -7.11 10.33
CA MET A 28 -0.18 -7.90 9.66
C MET A 28 0.13 -7.35 8.27
N THR A 29 -0.91 -7.03 7.49
CA THR A 29 -0.75 -6.42 6.17
C THR A 29 -0.09 -5.04 6.24
N GLY A 30 -0.47 -4.19 7.19
CA GLY A 30 0.16 -2.89 7.41
C GLY A 30 1.66 -3.01 7.73
N CYS A 31 2.03 -3.94 8.62
CA CYS A 31 3.43 -4.21 8.95
C CYS A 31 4.24 -4.68 7.73
N PHE A 32 3.67 -5.56 6.90
CA PHE A 32 4.30 -6.04 5.68
C PHE A 32 4.52 -4.91 4.66
N LEU A 33 3.52 -4.03 4.47
CA LEU A 33 3.61 -2.87 3.58
C LEU A 33 4.67 -1.86 4.04
N VAL A 34 4.74 -1.59 5.34
CA VAL A 34 5.79 -0.73 5.93
C VAL A 34 7.18 -1.33 5.70
N SER A 35 7.32 -2.65 5.89
CA SER A 35 8.60 -3.35 5.67
C SER A 35 9.08 -3.24 4.22
N ILE A 36 8.18 -3.49 3.25
CA ILE A 36 8.47 -3.31 1.82
C ILE A 36 8.84 -1.85 1.52
N GLY A 37 8.09 -0.89 2.09
CA GLY A 37 8.37 0.54 1.92
C GLY A 37 9.77 0.93 2.37
N ILE A 38 10.23 0.41 3.52
CA ILE A 38 11.59 0.63 4.03
C ILE A 38 12.64 0.00 3.11
N THR A 39 12.42 -1.23 2.63
CA THR A 39 13.34 -1.90 1.69
C THR A 39 13.48 -1.10 0.40
N ILE A 40 12.38 -0.62 -0.17
CA ILE A 40 12.41 0.18 -1.39
C ILE A 40 13.08 1.54 -1.13
N TYR A 41 12.78 2.19 -0.01
CA TYR A 41 13.41 3.45 0.38
C TYR A 41 14.94 3.33 0.49
N SER A 42 15.42 2.25 1.12
CA SER A 42 16.85 1.96 1.25
C SER A 42 17.53 1.76 -0.11
N LEU A 43 16.88 1.02 -1.02
CA LEU A 43 17.39 0.81 -2.38
C LEU A 43 17.42 2.13 -3.19
N TYR A 44 16.37 2.95 -3.08
CA TYR A 44 16.29 4.25 -3.75
C TYR A 44 17.30 5.27 -3.21
N HIS A 45 17.63 5.25 -1.91
CA HIS A 45 18.70 6.09 -1.38
C HIS A 45 20.03 5.83 -2.11
N SER A 46 20.29 4.60 -2.54
CA SER A 46 21.49 4.26 -3.31
C SER A 46 21.46 4.81 -4.75
N LEU A 47 20.27 5.06 -5.32
CA LEU A 47 20.09 5.56 -6.69
C LEU A 47 19.79 7.07 -6.79
N ASN A 48 19.47 7.73 -5.66
CA ASN A 48 19.14 9.15 -5.57
C ASN A 48 20.28 10.12 -5.95
N THR A 49 21.49 9.62 -6.18
CA THR A 49 22.57 10.40 -6.81
C THR A 49 22.33 10.66 -8.30
N VAL A 50 21.39 9.96 -8.95
CA VAL A 50 21.24 9.98 -10.43
C VAL A 50 19.90 10.53 -10.92
N LEU A 51 18.84 10.52 -10.10
CA LEU A 51 17.49 10.90 -10.55
C LEU A 51 16.96 12.10 -9.78
N GLU A 52 17.41 13.27 -10.22
CA GLU A 52 16.88 14.55 -9.77
C GLU A 52 15.38 14.65 -10.10
N ASN A 53 14.62 14.92 -9.04
CA ASN A 53 13.30 15.53 -9.02
C ASN A 53 12.13 14.85 -9.74
N ARG A 54 11.08 14.65 -8.93
CA ARG A 54 9.65 14.78 -9.29
C ARG A 54 8.86 13.53 -9.62
N PHE A 55 9.40 12.34 -9.38
CA PHE A 55 8.60 11.12 -9.34
C PHE A 55 8.29 10.75 -7.90
N PHE A 56 7.10 11.15 -7.45
CA PHE A 56 6.47 10.62 -6.25
C PHE A 56 6.34 9.11 -6.45
N SER A 57 7.33 8.35 -5.98
CA SER A 57 7.42 6.93 -6.30
C SER A 57 6.19 6.22 -5.73
N PRO A 58 5.52 5.35 -6.50
CA PRO A 58 4.42 4.53 -6.00
C PRO A 58 4.73 3.83 -4.68
N ALA A 59 6.01 3.51 -4.43
CA ALA A 59 6.51 2.94 -3.19
C ALA A 59 6.34 3.86 -1.96
N THR A 60 6.53 5.17 -2.12
CA THR A 60 6.34 6.16 -1.04
C THR A 60 4.87 6.28 -0.66
N LEU A 61 3.96 6.24 -1.65
CA LEU A 61 2.52 6.18 -1.39
C LEU A 61 2.15 4.90 -0.64
N LEU A 62 2.70 3.76 -1.08
CA LEU A 62 2.48 2.46 -0.45
C LEU A 62 2.90 2.44 1.02
N PHE A 63 4.04 3.06 1.33
CA PHE A 63 4.53 3.24 2.70
C PHE A 63 3.57 4.09 3.55
N MET A 64 3.13 5.24 3.02
CA MET A 64 2.20 6.13 3.75
C MET A 64 0.88 5.43 4.05
N ILE A 65 0.32 4.71 3.07
CA ILE A 65 -0.92 3.92 3.25
C ILE A 65 -0.71 2.82 4.31
N GLY A 66 0.43 2.13 4.29
CA GLY A 66 0.79 1.13 5.30
C GLY A 66 0.82 1.70 6.73
N CYS A 67 1.39 2.89 6.92
CA CYS A 67 1.41 3.57 8.22
C CYS A 67 -0.01 3.92 8.72
N PHE A 68 -0.89 4.41 7.85
CA PHE A 68 -2.28 4.66 8.23
C PHE A 68 -2.97 3.38 8.68
N ILE A 69 -2.89 2.31 7.89
CA ILE A 69 -3.51 1.01 8.22
C ILE A 69 -3.01 0.50 9.57
N PHE A 70 -1.71 0.63 9.87
CA PHE A 70 -1.15 0.22 11.15
C PHE A 70 -1.74 0.99 12.34
N ILE A 71 -1.83 2.32 12.26
CA ILE A 71 -2.42 3.17 13.32
C ILE A 71 -3.88 2.78 13.57
N ILE A 72 -4.61 2.53 12.49
CA ILE A 72 -6.04 2.17 12.55
C ILE A 72 -6.24 0.80 13.19
N SER A 73 -5.39 -0.18 12.87
CA SER A 73 -5.42 -1.49 13.51
C SER A 73 -5.19 -1.42 15.02
N ILE A 74 -4.30 -0.54 15.49
CA ILE A 74 -4.09 -0.31 16.93
C ILE A 74 -5.37 0.25 17.57
N VAL A 75 -6.02 1.22 16.93
CA VAL A 75 -7.30 1.78 17.42
C VAL A 75 -8.40 0.71 17.43
N GLY A 76 -8.45 -0.15 16.42
CA GLY A 76 -9.38 -1.29 16.37
C GLY A 76 -9.18 -2.29 17.52
N PHE A 77 -7.93 -2.59 17.86
CA PHE A 77 -7.60 -3.49 18.97
C PHE A 77 -7.99 -2.88 20.34
N VAL A 78 -7.70 -1.59 20.54
CA VAL A 78 -8.14 -0.84 21.74
C VAL A 78 -9.66 -0.79 21.83
N GLY A 79 -10.36 -0.69 20.69
CA GLY A 79 -11.82 -0.69 20.64
C GLY A 79 -12.49 -1.98 21.08
N VAL A 80 -11.87 -3.13 20.80
CA VAL A 80 -12.36 -4.44 21.25
C VAL A 80 -12.10 -4.64 22.76
N ILE A 81 -10.95 -4.19 23.27
CA ILE A 81 -10.57 -4.33 24.69
C ILE A 81 -11.48 -3.50 25.59
N LYS A 82 -11.96 -2.34 25.14
CA LYS A 82 -12.67 -1.39 26.01
C LYS A 82 -14.15 -1.72 26.30
N GLU A 83 -14.72 -2.78 25.72
CA GLU A 83 -16.14 -3.20 25.87
C GLU A 83 -17.20 -2.09 25.77
N SER A 84 -16.84 -0.94 25.22
CA SER A 84 -17.69 0.23 25.15
C SER A 84 -18.17 0.40 23.73
N THR A 85 -19.50 0.36 23.56
CA THR A 85 -20.22 0.61 22.31
C THR A 85 -19.77 1.91 21.62
N LEU A 86 -19.29 2.89 22.38
CA LEU A 86 -18.76 4.16 21.88
C LEU A 86 -17.47 3.98 21.04
N VAL A 87 -16.61 3.02 21.39
CA VAL A 87 -15.33 2.79 20.70
C VAL A 87 -15.51 1.95 19.44
N ILE A 88 -16.44 0.99 19.44
CA ILE A 88 -16.84 0.24 18.23
C ILE A 88 -17.49 1.19 17.20
N ASN A 89 -18.33 2.11 17.67
CA ASN A 89 -18.95 3.12 16.78
C ASN A 89 -17.89 4.04 16.15
N THR A 90 -16.94 4.52 16.96
CA THR A 90 -15.81 5.32 16.46
C THR A 90 -14.95 4.53 15.47
N TYR A 91 -14.71 3.24 15.72
CA TYR A 91 -13.99 2.35 14.80
C TYR A 91 -14.72 2.19 13.46
N CYS A 92 -16.04 2.04 13.48
CA CYS A 92 -16.84 1.91 12.25
C CYS A 92 -16.81 3.21 11.40
N VAL A 93 -16.88 4.37 12.05
CA VAL A 93 -16.72 5.67 11.38
C VAL A 93 -15.31 5.83 10.81
N LEU A 94 -14.29 5.44 11.56
CA LEU A 94 -12.90 5.51 11.11
C LEU A 94 -12.66 4.58 9.90
N LEU A 95 -13.18 3.35 9.94
CA LEU A 95 -13.19 2.42 8.80
C LEU A 95 -13.88 2.99 7.56
N GLY A 96 -15.04 3.61 7.74
CA GLY A 96 -15.75 4.28 6.64
C GLY A 96 -14.89 5.37 6.01
N PHE A 97 -14.26 6.21 6.83
CA PHE A 97 -13.36 7.27 6.36
C PHE A 97 -12.15 6.72 5.58
N ILE A 98 -11.58 5.60 6.03
CA ILE A 98 -10.46 4.93 5.34
C ILE A 98 -10.90 4.32 4.02
N CYS A 99 -12.10 3.73 3.97
CA CYS A 99 -12.65 3.20 2.73
C CYS A 99 -12.74 4.32 1.67
N LEU A 100 -13.17 5.51 2.07
CA LEU A 100 -13.19 6.68 1.19
C LEU A 100 -11.78 7.09 0.74
N LEU A 101 -10.80 7.07 1.64
CA LEU A 101 -9.40 7.37 1.29
C LEU A 101 -8.78 6.30 0.38
N GLN A 102 -9.07 5.02 0.60
CA GLN A 102 -8.65 3.90 -0.25
C GLN A 102 -9.23 4.06 -1.66
N ILE A 103 -10.52 4.31 -1.77
CA ILE A 103 -11.19 4.54 -3.07
C ILE A 103 -10.57 5.75 -3.77
N SER A 104 -10.37 6.87 -3.06
CA SER A 104 -9.70 8.06 -3.60
C SER A 104 -8.27 7.77 -4.06
N GLY A 105 -7.51 7.01 -3.27
CA GLY A 105 -6.15 6.58 -3.60
C GLY A 105 -6.09 5.69 -4.83
N VAL A 106 -7.00 4.71 -4.94
CA VAL A 106 -7.12 3.82 -6.12
C VAL A 106 -7.47 4.63 -7.37
N ILE A 107 -8.44 5.53 -7.28
CA ILE A 107 -8.81 6.41 -8.41
C ILE A 107 -7.62 7.28 -8.83
N SER A 108 -6.94 7.89 -7.86
CA SER A 108 -5.74 8.71 -8.11
C SER A 108 -4.63 7.88 -8.76
N ALA A 109 -4.42 6.65 -8.32
CA ALA A 109 -3.44 5.74 -8.89
C ALA A 109 -3.79 5.34 -10.33
N ILE A 110 -5.07 5.10 -10.65
CA ILE A 110 -5.51 4.76 -12.01
C ILE A 110 -5.26 5.94 -12.97
N ILE A 111 -5.62 7.17 -12.56
CA ILE A 111 -5.39 8.38 -13.35
C ILE A 111 -3.90 8.60 -13.57
N LEU A 112 -3.09 8.45 -12.51
CA LEU A 112 -1.65 8.59 -12.59
C LEU A 112 -1.03 7.53 -13.49
N ASN A 113 -1.51 6.29 -13.46
CA ASN A 113 -1.07 5.23 -14.38
C ASN A 113 -1.33 5.63 -15.84
N GLY A 114 -2.52 6.16 -16.16
CA GLY A 114 -2.81 6.66 -17.51
C GLY A 114 -1.80 7.70 -18.00
N ASN A 115 -1.41 8.65 -17.13
CA ASN A 115 -0.39 9.63 -17.44
C ASN A 115 1.04 9.05 -17.46
N LEU A 116 1.34 8.08 -16.59
CA LEU A 116 2.62 7.38 -16.52
C LEU A 116 2.90 6.62 -17.81
N TYR A 117 1.92 5.90 -18.38
CA TYR A 117 2.10 5.22 -19.67
C TYR A 117 2.41 6.22 -20.80
N GLY A 118 1.74 7.37 -20.83
CA GLY A 118 2.01 8.42 -21.82
C GLY A 118 3.39 9.05 -21.68
N ALA A 119 3.80 9.34 -20.44
CA ALA A 119 5.13 9.87 -20.13
C ALA A 119 6.23 8.84 -20.41
N LEU A 120 6.02 7.60 -20.01
CA LEU A 120 6.95 6.49 -20.22
C LEU A 120 7.15 6.24 -21.72
N ASN A 121 6.08 6.23 -22.52
CA ASN A 121 6.19 6.05 -23.97
C ASN A 121 6.96 7.19 -24.65
N ARG A 122 6.81 8.44 -24.17
CA ARG A 122 7.63 9.57 -24.65
C ARG A 122 9.09 9.43 -24.27
N THR A 123 9.38 9.05 -23.01
CA THR A 123 10.75 8.86 -22.54
C THR A 123 11.43 7.70 -23.28
N LEU A 124 10.76 6.54 -23.41
CA LEU A 124 11.26 5.38 -24.15
C LEU A 124 11.52 5.72 -25.62
N ASN A 125 10.62 6.44 -26.27
CA ASN A 125 10.82 6.86 -27.66
C ASN A 125 11.99 7.85 -27.80
N MET A 126 12.19 8.77 -26.85
CA MET A 126 13.37 9.65 -26.85
C MET A 126 14.67 8.90 -26.56
N THR A 127 14.66 7.94 -25.63
CA THR A 127 15.82 7.09 -25.32
C THR A 127 16.17 6.17 -26.49
N ILE A 128 15.18 5.56 -27.16
CA ILE A 128 15.39 4.76 -28.39
C ILE A 128 15.90 5.63 -29.54
N ARG A 129 15.45 6.89 -29.63
CA ARG A 129 15.89 7.81 -30.68
C ARG A 129 17.29 8.38 -30.44
N ASN A 130 17.74 8.49 -29.19
CA ASN A 130 19.10 8.87 -28.80
C ASN A 130 20.06 7.66 -28.63
N TYR A 131 19.55 6.44 -28.83
CA TYR A 131 20.28 5.18 -28.79
C TYR A 131 21.56 5.10 -29.66
N PRO A 132 21.67 5.72 -30.86
CA PRO A 132 22.88 5.57 -31.67
C PRO A 132 24.08 6.43 -31.20
N TYR A 133 23.95 7.25 -30.15
CA TYR A 133 25.02 8.15 -29.69
C TYR A 133 25.60 7.85 -28.30
N ASP A 134 25.06 6.87 -27.55
CA ASP A 134 25.49 6.61 -26.17
C ASP A 134 26.09 5.20 -26.00
N THR A 135 27.42 5.14 -25.98
CA THR A 135 28.25 3.92 -25.97
C THR A 135 28.01 3.04 -24.73
N GLU A 136 27.53 3.61 -23.62
CA GLU A 136 27.28 2.89 -22.36
C GLU A 136 25.98 2.07 -22.38
N ALA A 137 24.93 2.55 -23.07
CA ALA A 137 23.65 1.85 -23.17
C ALA A 137 23.75 0.55 -23.98
N SER A 138 24.64 0.54 -24.99
CA SER A 138 24.93 -0.67 -25.78
C SER A 138 25.66 -1.73 -24.95
N GLN A 139 26.58 -1.35 -24.06
CA GLN A 139 27.31 -2.29 -23.21
C GLN A 139 26.43 -2.90 -22.12
N ALA A 140 25.53 -2.11 -21.52
CA ALA A 140 24.59 -2.61 -20.51
C ALA A 140 23.60 -3.63 -21.10
N MET A 141 23.10 -3.40 -22.32
CA MET A 141 22.24 -4.35 -23.03
C MET A 141 22.98 -5.62 -23.43
N ASP A 142 24.23 -5.51 -23.88
CA ASP A 142 25.06 -6.69 -24.20
C ASP A 142 25.29 -7.60 -22.99
N GLN A 143 25.39 -7.04 -21.78
CA GLN A 143 25.51 -7.83 -20.55
C GLN A 143 24.22 -8.56 -20.17
N ILE A 144 23.06 -7.96 -20.41
CA ILE A 144 21.74 -8.59 -20.18
C ILE A 144 21.49 -9.68 -21.23
N GLN A 145 21.76 -9.37 -22.51
CA GLN A 145 21.60 -10.29 -23.63
C GLN A 145 22.45 -11.56 -23.45
N ARG A 146 23.70 -11.41 -22.98
CA ARG A 146 24.59 -12.55 -22.68
C ARG A 146 24.13 -13.41 -21.51
N LYS A 147 23.44 -12.85 -20.52
CA LYS A 147 22.91 -13.61 -19.37
C LYS A 147 21.63 -14.38 -19.69
N VAL A 148 20.89 -13.98 -20.71
CA VAL A 148 19.66 -14.66 -21.16
C VAL A 148 19.96 -15.72 -22.22
N SER A 149 21.04 -15.54 -23.00
CA SER A 149 21.46 -16.47 -24.05
C SER A 149 22.27 -17.68 -23.55
N ASN A 150 22.42 -17.85 -22.24
CA ASN A 150 23.15 -18.94 -21.58
C ASN A 150 22.27 -19.53 -20.47
#